data_AF-A0A9K3LDP7-F1
#
_entry.id   AF-A0A9K3LDP7-F1
#
_cell.length_a   1.000
_cell.length_b   1.000
_cell.length_c   1.000
_cell.angle_alpha   90.00
_cell.angle_beta   90.00
_cell.angle_gamma   90.00
#
_symmetry.space_group_name_H-M   'P 1'
#
loop_
_entity.id
_entity.type
_entity.pdbx_description
1 polymer ?
#
loop_
_entity_poly.entity_id
_entity_poly.type
_entity_poly.pdbx_seq_one_letter_code
_entity_poly.pdbx_strand_id
1 'polypeptide(L)'
;MPKIIGKSVTVVQDGGLCIDEFAGNVATKDDTLSIARVVVSKPASEPWLTLDYDEWLCVVRGEIELHYGDGEILTVKAGETCMISKGERFRPVFPVGDTEYIPVCLPAFKPERCHREEEGVSETSKKLRDLHSNGAVPPCSSSSVVNDVDRLFHMCQKASWEAAVASGEAYFPPTFEADGGFTHATAVAERLIETANHFYTSSQGDWICLELSKEALKKVGIITRFEEAKPVGGTATGTQWSSWVCPHVFGGIPTQLSGIVTNIYPMKRDSEGTFLSIEGVST
;
A
#
# COMPACT_ATOMS: atom_id res chain seq x y z
N MET A 1 7.03 16.03 -17.36
CA MET A 1 8.38 15.89 -17.96
C MET A 1 8.90 14.50 -17.65
N PRO A 2 9.58 13.81 -18.58
CA PRO A 2 10.21 12.51 -18.29
C PRO A 2 11.34 12.68 -17.27
N LYS A 3 11.53 11.68 -16.39
CA LYS A 3 12.58 11.67 -15.36
C LYS A 3 13.22 10.29 -15.21
N ILE A 4 14.51 10.25 -14.84
CA ILE A 4 15.19 9.03 -14.43
C ILE A 4 14.78 8.73 -12.98
N ILE A 5 14.35 7.50 -12.70
CA ILE A 5 13.83 7.09 -11.38
C ILE A 5 14.80 6.25 -10.54
N GLY A 6 15.93 5.82 -11.11
CA GLY A 6 16.93 5.04 -10.39
C GLY A 6 17.79 4.18 -11.31
N LYS A 7 18.54 3.25 -10.69
CA LYS A 7 19.25 2.15 -11.34
C LYS A 7 18.65 0.83 -10.84
N SER A 8 18.87 -0.24 -11.60
CA SER A 8 18.46 -1.57 -11.19
C SER A 8 19.15 -2.02 -9.90
N VAL A 9 18.45 -2.81 -9.08
CA VAL A 9 18.98 -3.45 -7.87
C VAL A 9 18.82 -4.96 -7.99
N THR A 10 19.91 -5.71 -7.85
CA THR A 10 19.86 -7.18 -7.81
C THR A 10 19.25 -7.63 -6.49
N VAL A 11 18.05 -8.22 -6.55
CA VAL A 11 17.28 -8.69 -5.38
C VAL A 11 17.42 -10.20 -5.17
N VAL A 12 17.77 -10.96 -6.20
CA VAL A 12 18.09 -12.38 -6.07
C VAL A 12 19.28 -12.71 -6.95
N GLN A 13 20.25 -13.43 -6.39
CA GLN A 13 21.32 -14.06 -7.14
C GLN A 13 21.66 -15.39 -6.49
N ASP A 14 21.19 -16.48 -7.09
CA ASP A 14 21.36 -17.82 -6.51
C ASP A 14 21.35 -18.92 -7.57
N GLY A 15 22.42 -19.72 -7.63
CA GLY A 15 22.48 -21.06 -8.21
C GLY A 15 22.10 -21.27 -9.69
N GLY A 16 21.58 -20.24 -10.36
CA GLY A 16 20.98 -20.31 -11.69
C GLY A 16 19.89 -19.27 -11.93
N LEU A 17 19.34 -18.65 -10.88
CA LEU A 17 18.36 -17.56 -10.90
C LEU A 17 19.01 -16.23 -10.56
N CYS A 18 18.76 -15.21 -11.37
CA CYS A 18 19.12 -13.82 -11.10
C CYS A 18 17.90 -12.92 -11.32
N ILE A 19 17.63 -12.01 -10.40
CA ILE A 19 16.54 -11.04 -10.49
C ILE A 19 17.10 -9.64 -10.23
N ASP A 20 17.01 -8.77 -11.21
CA ASP A 20 17.32 -7.34 -11.12
C ASP A 20 16.02 -6.53 -11.14
N GLU A 21 15.64 -5.89 -10.05
CA GLU A 21 14.47 -5.01 -10.02
C GLU A 21 14.85 -3.64 -10.62
N PHE A 22 14.12 -3.20 -11.64
CA PHE A 22 14.32 -1.89 -12.31
C PHE A 22 13.46 -0.80 -11.67
N ALA A 23 12.24 -1.16 -11.29
CA ALA A 23 11.28 -0.33 -10.56
C ALA A 23 10.45 -1.24 -9.66
N GLY A 24 10.09 -0.75 -8.48
CA GLY A 24 9.32 -1.51 -7.49
C GLY A 24 9.70 -1.14 -6.06
N ASN A 25 9.36 -2.05 -5.14
CA ASN A 25 9.49 -1.83 -3.70
C ASN A 25 10.94 -1.75 -3.22
N VAL A 26 11.90 -2.29 -3.96
CA VAL A 26 13.31 -2.32 -3.56
C VAL A 26 14.11 -1.19 -4.23
N ALA A 27 14.10 -1.13 -5.57
CA ALA A 27 14.91 -0.25 -6.40
C ALA A 27 14.44 1.20 -6.40
N THR A 28 13.13 1.43 -6.45
CA THR A 28 12.55 2.79 -6.55
C THR A 28 11.68 3.18 -5.37
N LYS A 29 11.42 2.26 -4.43
CA LYS A 29 10.54 2.46 -3.27
C LYS A 29 9.14 2.90 -3.69
N ASP A 30 8.63 2.30 -4.75
CA ASP A 30 7.31 2.61 -5.32
C ASP A 30 6.50 1.32 -5.46
N ASP A 31 5.33 1.29 -4.81
CA ASP A 31 4.45 0.11 -4.79
C ASP A 31 3.45 0.10 -5.95
N THR A 32 3.47 1.12 -6.82
CA THR A 32 2.53 1.25 -7.94
C THR A 32 2.67 0.10 -8.92
N LEU A 33 3.91 -0.22 -9.31
CA LEU A 33 4.22 -1.28 -10.28
C LEU A 33 5.63 -1.80 -10.00
N SER A 34 5.88 -3.07 -10.34
CA SER A 34 7.25 -3.59 -10.40
C SER A 34 7.61 -3.97 -11.82
N ILE A 35 8.83 -3.64 -12.21
CA ILE A 35 9.48 -4.12 -13.44
C ILE A 35 10.78 -4.74 -12.99
N ALA A 36 10.98 -6.02 -13.29
CA ALA A 36 12.24 -6.69 -13.02
C ALA A 36 12.75 -7.39 -14.28
N ARG A 37 14.04 -7.71 -14.29
CA ARG A 37 14.64 -8.63 -15.24
C ARG A 37 14.99 -9.91 -14.51
N VAL A 38 14.47 -11.02 -15.01
CA VAL A 38 14.72 -12.34 -14.46
C VAL A 38 15.51 -13.17 -15.47
N VAL A 39 16.59 -13.79 -15.01
CA VAL A 39 17.40 -14.72 -15.80
C VAL A 39 17.43 -16.07 -15.08
N VAL A 40 16.96 -17.11 -15.76
CA VAL A 40 16.97 -18.50 -15.31
C VAL A 40 17.89 -19.29 -16.22
N SER A 41 19.11 -19.55 -15.77
CA SER A 41 20.19 -20.13 -16.59
C SER A 41 20.18 -21.66 -16.67
N LYS A 42 19.41 -22.34 -15.83
CA LYS A 42 19.31 -23.81 -15.77
C LYS A 42 17.85 -24.25 -15.71
N PRO A 43 17.54 -25.51 -16.05
CA PRO A 43 16.20 -26.05 -15.83
C PRO A 43 15.76 -25.84 -14.38
N ALA A 44 14.55 -25.31 -14.20
CA ALA A 44 14.01 -24.97 -12.89
C ALA A 44 12.48 -24.98 -12.92
N SER A 45 11.87 -24.92 -11.75
CA SER A 45 10.44 -24.69 -11.61
C SER A 45 10.19 -24.00 -10.29
N GLU A 46 9.21 -23.11 -10.26
CA GLU A 46 8.67 -22.60 -9.00
C GLU A 46 7.63 -23.60 -8.43
N PRO A 47 7.26 -23.46 -7.14
CA PRO A 47 6.04 -24.06 -6.61
C PRO A 47 4.79 -23.54 -7.33
N TRP A 48 3.62 -24.08 -6.98
CA TRP A 48 2.36 -23.46 -7.38
C TRP A 48 2.22 -22.09 -6.70
N LEU A 49 1.80 -21.12 -7.49
CA LEU A 49 1.67 -19.72 -7.11
C LEU A 49 0.22 -19.26 -7.27
N THR A 50 -0.23 -18.38 -6.38
CA THR A 50 -1.43 -17.56 -6.55
C THR A 50 -1.07 -16.13 -6.18
N LEU A 51 -1.37 -15.16 -7.05
CA LEU A 51 -0.95 -13.78 -6.87
C LEU A 51 -2.12 -12.88 -6.46
N ASP A 52 -1.86 -11.93 -5.57
CA ASP A 52 -2.84 -10.88 -5.20
C ASP A 52 -2.83 -9.68 -6.17
N TYR A 53 -2.12 -9.79 -7.28
CA TYR A 53 -1.89 -8.79 -8.31
C TYR A 53 -1.91 -9.40 -9.71
N ASP A 54 -2.11 -8.57 -10.73
CA ASP A 54 -1.95 -8.97 -12.12
C ASP A 54 -0.46 -8.97 -12.49
N GLU A 55 -0.02 -9.95 -13.28
CA GLU A 55 1.36 -10.07 -13.75
C GLU A 55 1.44 -10.30 -15.25
N TRP A 56 2.32 -9.57 -15.93
CA TRP A 56 2.70 -9.83 -17.32
C TRP A 56 4.10 -10.41 -17.36
N LEU A 57 4.25 -11.57 -18.00
CA LEU A 57 5.54 -12.22 -18.22
C LEU A 57 5.95 -12.00 -19.68
N CYS A 58 6.86 -11.05 -19.92
CA CYS A 58 7.37 -10.75 -21.25
C CYS A 58 8.65 -11.56 -21.50
N VAL A 59 8.60 -12.60 -22.32
CA VAL A 59 9.75 -13.47 -22.56
C VAL A 59 10.66 -12.85 -23.62
N VAL A 60 11.91 -12.58 -23.24
CA VAL A 60 12.92 -11.95 -24.11
C VAL A 60 13.79 -13.01 -24.79
N ARG A 61 14.17 -14.06 -24.06
CA ARG A 61 14.95 -15.20 -24.57
C ARG A 61 14.48 -16.48 -23.90
N GLY A 62 14.53 -17.60 -24.61
CA GLY A 62 14.10 -18.91 -24.09
C GLY A 62 12.58 -19.08 -24.11
N GLU A 63 12.07 -19.88 -23.19
CA GLU A 63 10.64 -20.16 -23.05
C GLU A 63 10.25 -20.47 -21.60
N ILE A 64 9.00 -20.20 -21.26
CA ILE A 64 8.39 -20.52 -19.96
C ILE A 64 7.17 -21.40 -20.21
N GLU A 65 7.07 -22.52 -19.51
CA GLU A 65 5.85 -23.31 -19.44
C GLU A 65 5.04 -22.88 -18.22
N LEU A 66 3.86 -22.31 -18.45
CA LEU A 66 2.90 -21.97 -17.39
C LEU A 66 1.90 -23.10 -17.27
N HIS A 67 2.00 -23.87 -16.19
CA HIS A 67 1.01 -24.88 -15.85
C HIS A 67 -0.15 -24.22 -15.11
N TYR A 68 -1.39 -24.58 -15.45
CA TYR A 68 -2.60 -24.03 -14.82
C TYR A 68 -3.76 -25.05 -14.93
N GLY A 69 -4.89 -24.75 -14.28
CA GLY A 69 -6.08 -25.59 -14.34
C GLY A 69 -5.85 -27.04 -13.87
N ASP A 70 -6.53 -27.97 -14.53
CA ASP A 70 -6.48 -29.42 -14.32
C ASP A 70 -5.52 -30.10 -15.31
N GLY A 71 -4.31 -29.55 -15.44
CA GLY A 71 -3.21 -30.14 -16.21
C GLY A 71 -2.86 -29.41 -17.51
N GLU A 72 -3.44 -28.24 -17.76
CA GLU A 72 -3.12 -27.40 -18.90
C GLU A 72 -1.72 -26.79 -18.80
N ILE A 73 -1.09 -26.60 -19.97
CA ILE A 73 0.22 -25.98 -20.12
C ILE A 73 0.16 -24.95 -21.24
N LEU A 74 0.59 -23.73 -20.95
CA LEU A 74 0.82 -22.66 -21.93
C LEU A 74 2.32 -22.39 -22.04
N THR A 75 2.91 -22.67 -23.19
CA THR A 75 4.30 -22.33 -23.48
C THR A 75 4.37 -20.91 -24.03
N VAL A 76 5.11 -20.03 -23.36
CA VAL A 76 5.35 -18.64 -23.75
C VAL A 76 6.80 -18.52 -24.21
N LYS A 77 7.02 -18.15 -25.47
CA LYS A 77 8.34 -18.12 -26.11
C LYS A 77 8.88 -16.70 -26.25
N ALA A 78 10.18 -16.59 -26.55
CA ALA A 78 10.81 -15.31 -26.85
C ALA A 78 10.01 -14.46 -27.85
N GLY A 79 9.72 -13.22 -27.45
CA GLY A 79 8.88 -12.27 -28.20
C GLY A 79 7.40 -12.27 -27.80
N GLU A 80 6.95 -13.22 -26.99
CA GLU A 80 5.57 -13.32 -26.50
C GLU A 80 5.43 -12.78 -25.07
N THR A 81 4.22 -12.35 -24.75
CA THR A 81 3.84 -11.90 -23.41
C THR A 81 2.60 -12.65 -22.97
N CYS A 82 2.64 -13.25 -21.78
CA CYS A 82 1.47 -13.81 -21.12
C CYS A 82 1.01 -12.87 -20.00
N MET A 83 -0.30 -12.79 -19.80
CA MET A 83 -0.91 -12.14 -18.63
C MET A 83 -1.45 -13.24 -17.72
N ILE A 84 -1.09 -13.16 -16.45
CA ILE A 84 -1.65 -13.95 -15.36
C ILE A 84 -2.51 -13.00 -14.54
N SER A 85 -3.81 -13.30 -14.47
CA SER A 85 -4.75 -12.47 -13.73
C SER A 85 -4.64 -12.74 -12.24
N LYS A 86 -4.88 -11.71 -11.43
CA LYS A 86 -4.99 -11.84 -9.97
C LYS A 86 -5.89 -13.02 -9.58
N GLY A 87 -5.42 -13.82 -8.64
CA GLY A 87 -6.14 -14.97 -8.09
C GLY A 87 -6.08 -16.23 -8.97
N GLU A 88 -5.46 -16.17 -10.15
CA GLU A 88 -5.19 -17.37 -10.93
C GLU A 88 -4.06 -18.18 -10.28
N ARG A 89 -4.29 -19.50 -10.23
CA ARG A 89 -3.31 -20.47 -9.74
C ARG A 89 -2.52 -21.03 -10.90
N PHE A 90 -1.20 -20.86 -10.86
CA PHE A 90 -0.32 -21.31 -11.93
C PHE A 90 1.03 -21.79 -11.38
N ARG A 91 1.82 -22.46 -12.21
CA ARG A 91 3.18 -22.87 -11.88
C ARG A 91 4.12 -22.63 -13.07
N PRO A 92 5.09 -21.71 -12.95
CA PRO A 92 6.07 -21.51 -14.00
C PRO A 92 7.16 -22.60 -13.93
N VAL A 93 7.43 -23.17 -15.09
CA VAL A 93 8.44 -24.19 -15.31
C VAL A 93 9.36 -23.70 -16.44
N PHE A 94 10.66 -23.85 -16.23
CA PHE A 94 11.71 -23.52 -17.17
C PHE A 94 12.37 -24.85 -17.58
N PRO A 95 11.85 -25.56 -18.59
CA PRO A 95 12.26 -26.93 -18.88
C PRO A 95 13.72 -27.03 -19.35
N VAL A 96 14.20 -26.01 -20.08
CA VAL A 96 15.55 -25.98 -20.67
C VAL A 96 16.50 -25.06 -19.90
N GLY A 97 15.99 -24.02 -19.23
CA GLY A 97 16.82 -22.92 -18.72
C GLY A 97 17.13 -21.88 -19.80
N ASP A 98 18.27 -21.18 -19.66
CA ASP A 98 18.68 -19.99 -20.45
C ASP A 98 17.52 -19.07 -20.85
N THR A 99 16.61 -18.84 -19.91
CA THR A 99 15.42 -18.04 -20.11
C THR A 99 15.61 -16.67 -19.49
N GLU A 100 15.28 -15.63 -20.25
CA GLU A 100 15.30 -14.24 -19.79
C GLU A 100 13.92 -13.64 -20.03
N TYR A 101 13.32 -13.10 -18.99
CA TYR A 101 11.99 -12.49 -19.07
C TYR A 101 11.87 -11.27 -18.16
N ILE A 102 10.91 -10.40 -18.49
CA ILE A 102 10.57 -9.21 -17.72
C ILE A 102 9.18 -9.44 -17.12
N PRO A 103 9.07 -9.79 -15.81
CA PRO A 103 7.81 -9.69 -15.11
C PRO A 103 7.46 -8.21 -14.87
N VAL A 104 6.20 -7.88 -15.12
CA VAL A 104 5.60 -6.59 -14.76
C VAL A 104 4.40 -6.87 -13.86
N CYS A 105 4.38 -6.31 -12.66
CA CYS A 105 3.32 -6.57 -11.69
C CYS A 105 2.54 -5.28 -11.36
N LEU A 106 1.23 -5.42 -11.18
CA LEU A 106 0.35 -4.33 -10.74
C LEU A 106 -0.61 -4.80 -9.62
N PRO A 107 -0.46 -4.32 -8.37
CA PRO A 107 0.62 -3.47 -7.84
C PRO A 107 2.01 -4.15 -7.85
N ALA A 108 3.04 -3.43 -7.41
CA ALA A 108 4.41 -3.95 -7.36
C ALA A 108 4.54 -5.25 -6.54
N PHE A 109 5.48 -6.09 -6.94
CA PHE A 109 5.82 -7.34 -6.26
C PHE A 109 6.14 -7.11 -4.78
N LYS A 110 5.52 -7.93 -3.93
CA LYS A 110 5.87 -8.13 -2.52
C LYS A 110 5.76 -9.62 -2.20
N PRO A 111 6.68 -10.22 -1.43
CA PRO A 111 6.60 -11.62 -1.03
C PRO A 111 5.26 -12.00 -0.41
N GLU A 112 4.64 -11.09 0.35
CA GLU A 112 3.37 -11.32 1.05
C GLU A 112 2.16 -11.39 0.11
N ARG A 113 2.32 -10.92 -1.14
CA ARG A 113 1.28 -10.96 -2.20
C ARG A 113 1.46 -12.14 -3.16
N CYS A 114 2.50 -12.95 -2.97
CA CYS A 114 2.82 -14.11 -3.77
C CYS A 114 2.65 -15.36 -2.91
N HIS A 115 1.48 -15.99 -3.00
CA HIS A 115 1.16 -17.17 -2.22
C HIS A 115 1.80 -18.40 -2.85
N ARG A 116 2.75 -19.02 -2.13
CA ARG A 116 3.55 -20.15 -2.61
C ARG A 116 3.12 -21.45 -1.91
N GLU A 117 2.78 -22.47 -2.68
CA GLU A 117 2.53 -23.82 -2.18
C GLU A 117 3.85 -24.61 -2.16
N GLU A 118 4.66 -24.39 -1.12
CA GLU A 118 5.96 -25.05 -0.98
C GLU A 118 5.83 -26.46 -0.39
N GLU A 119 6.58 -27.42 -0.94
CA GLU A 119 6.99 -28.62 -0.19
C GLU A 119 8.25 -28.30 0.65
N GLY A 120 8.08 -27.45 1.67
CA GLY A 120 9.14 -27.03 2.60
C GLY A 120 9.85 -25.72 2.25
N VAL A 121 10.38 -25.04 3.28
CA VAL A 121 10.82 -23.62 3.21
C VAL A 121 12.11 -23.43 2.41
N SER A 122 12.05 -22.74 1.25
CA SER A 122 13.23 -22.40 0.43
C SER A 122 14.06 -21.23 1.00
N GLU A 123 15.39 -21.32 0.91
CA GLU A 123 16.34 -20.25 1.28
C GLU A 123 16.15 -18.97 0.45
N THR A 124 15.66 -19.09 -0.79
CA THR A 124 15.34 -17.94 -1.66
C THR A 124 14.18 -17.13 -1.09
N SER A 125 13.15 -17.80 -0.58
CA SER A 125 11.98 -17.18 0.06
C SER A 125 12.36 -16.47 1.37
N LYS A 126 13.41 -16.92 2.07
CA LYS A 126 13.96 -16.20 3.24
C LYS A 126 14.72 -14.94 2.83
N LYS A 127 15.64 -15.03 1.88
CA LYS A 127 16.41 -13.87 1.38
C LYS A 127 15.50 -12.77 0.81
N LEU A 128 14.46 -13.15 0.06
CA LEU A 128 13.46 -12.19 -0.44
C LEU A 128 12.73 -11.51 0.73
N ARG A 129 12.27 -12.27 1.72
CA ARG A 129 11.69 -11.66 2.92
C ARG A 129 12.68 -10.72 3.61
N ASP A 130 13.93 -11.11 3.81
CA ASP A 130 14.94 -10.30 4.50
C ASP A 130 15.25 -8.99 3.76
N LEU A 131 15.34 -9.03 2.43
CA LEU A 131 15.52 -7.83 1.60
C LEU A 131 14.34 -6.88 1.68
N HIS A 132 13.13 -7.42 1.80
CA HIS A 132 11.92 -6.65 2.06
C HIS A 132 11.79 -6.26 3.56
N SER A 133 12.56 -6.88 4.46
CA SER A 133 12.51 -6.69 5.92
C SER A 133 13.54 -5.71 6.47
N ASN A 134 14.39 -5.07 5.65
CA ASN A 134 15.39 -4.09 6.12
C ASN A 134 14.79 -2.72 6.55
N GLY A 135 13.58 -2.78 7.11
CA GLY A 135 12.87 -1.78 7.89
C GLY A 135 11.73 -2.40 8.74
N ALA A 136 11.69 -3.73 8.92
CA ALA A 136 10.59 -4.43 9.56
C ALA A 136 10.96 -4.92 10.96
N VAL A 137 10.37 -4.23 11.93
CA VAL A 137 10.08 -4.65 13.31
C VAL A 137 9.32 -6.01 13.29
N PRO A 138 9.39 -6.86 14.35
CA PRO A 138 8.77 -8.18 14.36
C PRO A 138 7.27 -8.13 14.04
N PRO A 139 6.68 -9.23 13.53
CA PRO A 139 5.31 -9.23 13.03
C PRO A 139 4.33 -8.97 14.17
N CYS A 140 3.73 -7.78 14.17
CA CYS A 140 2.47 -7.55 14.86
C CYS A 140 1.36 -8.20 14.02
N SER A 141 0.54 -8.99 14.69
CA SER A 141 -0.65 -9.66 14.18
C SER A 141 -1.40 -8.81 13.14
N SER A 142 -1.45 -9.29 11.90
CA SER A 142 -2.35 -8.79 10.86
C SER A 142 -3.79 -9.07 11.29
N SER A 143 -4.43 -8.09 11.92
CA SER A 143 -5.86 -8.12 12.14
C SER A 143 -6.55 -7.74 10.84
N SER A 144 -7.17 -8.72 10.17
CA SER A 144 -8.09 -8.55 9.03
C SER A 144 -9.29 -7.62 9.32
N VAL A 145 -9.44 -7.14 10.55
CA VAL A 145 -10.58 -6.36 11.03
C VAL A 145 -10.53 -4.89 10.57
N VAL A 146 -9.35 -4.31 10.31
CA VAL A 146 -9.23 -2.86 10.00
C VAL A 146 -9.66 -2.47 8.58
N ASN A 147 -9.64 -3.39 7.62
CA ASN A 147 -9.94 -3.07 6.21
C ASN A 147 -11.45 -3.00 5.91
N ASP A 148 -12.30 -3.51 6.81
CA ASP A 148 -13.76 -3.53 6.64
C ASP A 148 -14.51 -2.65 7.67
N VAL A 149 -13.82 -1.68 8.26
CA VAL A 149 -14.45 -0.72 9.18
C VAL A 149 -15.21 0.35 8.42
N ASP A 150 -16.42 0.68 8.88
CA ASP A 150 -17.18 1.83 8.37
C ASP A 150 -16.75 3.15 9.03
N ARG A 151 -16.36 3.08 10.31
CA ARG A 151 -15.99 4.26 11.11
C ARG A 151 -14.56 4.68 10.82
N LEU A 152 -14.40 5.90 10.30
CA LEU A 152 -13.11 6.53 10.06
C LEU A 152 -12.98 7.79 10.91
N PHE A 153 -11.76 8.17 11.26
CA PHE A 153 -11.48 9.33 12.09
C PHE A 153 -10.49 10.25 11.39
N HIS A 154 -10.83 11.53 11.27
CA HIS A 154 -9.98 12.58 10.72
C HIS A 154 -9.83 13.71 11.74
N MET A 155 -8.62 14.24 11.94
CA MET A 155 -8.44 15.41 12.81
C MET A 155 -8.15 16.67 12.00
N CYS A 156 -8.71 17.79 12.46
CA CYS A 156 -8.51 19.09 11.85
C CYS A 156 -8.58 20.22 12.87
N GLN A 157 -8.09 21.40 12.47
CA GLN A 157 -8.34 22.63 13.23
C GLN A 157 -9.84 22.96 13.20
N LYS A 158 -10.41 23.22 14.38
CA LYS A 158 -11.82 23.54 14.56
C LYS A 158 -12.26 24.72 13.70
N ALA A 159 -11.46 25.78 13.67
CA ALA A 159 -11.74 26.98 12.89
C ALA A 159 -11.87 26.70 11.39
N SER A 160 -11.02 25.83 10.84
CA SER A 160 -11.05 25.48 9.41
C SER A 160 -12.29 24.65 9.05
N TRP A 161 -12.70 23.74 9.94
CA TRP A 161 -13.93 22.98 9.78
C TRP A 161 -15.17 23.89 9.86
N GLU A 162 -15.25 24.72 10.91
CA GLU A 162 -16.38 25.65 11.09
C GLU A 162 -16.49 26.66 9.95
N ALA A 163 -15.37 27.11 9.39
CA ALA A 163 -15.37 27.97 8.20
C ALA A 163 -15.97 27.27 6.98
N ALA A 164 -15.61 26.00 6.72
CA ALA A 164 -16.18 25.22 5.62
C ALA A 164 -17.68 24.95 5.82
N VAL A 165 -18.10 24.66 7.05
CA VAL A 165 -19.52 24.50 7.40
C VAL A 165 -20.28 25.81 7.15
N ALA A 166 -19.73 26.95 7.57
CA ALA A 166 -20.35 28.26 7.41
C ALA A 166 -20.42 28.72 5.95
N SER A 167 -19.43 28.36 5.11
CA SER A 167 -19.43 28.69 3.68
C SER A 167 -20.35 27.78 2.86
N GLY A 168 -20.78 26.64 3.40
CA GLY A 168 -21.54 25.64 2.66
C GLY A 168 -20.67 24.78 1.73
N GLU A 169 -19.35 24.89 1.83
CA GLU A 169 -18.40 24.19 0.99
C GLU A 169 -17.94 22.88 1.64
N ALA A 170 -17.37 21.98 0.84
CA ALA A 170 -16.68 20.82 1.38
C ALA A 170 -15.42 21.27 2.14
N TYR A 171 -15.12 20.58 3.24
CA TYR A 171 -13.88 20.78 3.96
C TYR A 171 -12.72 20.07 3.25
N PHE A 172 -11.60 20.76 3.12
CA PHE A 172 -10.33 20.22 2.64
C PHE A 172 -9.23 20.53 3.67
N PRO A 173 -8.38 19.55 4.03
CA PRO A 173 -7.23 19.84 4.88
C PRO A 173 -6.24 20.78 4.16
N PRO A 174 -5.45 21.59 4.89
CA PRO A 174 -4.51 22.54 4.29
C PRO A 174 -3.51 21.91 3.32
N THR A 175 -3.18 20.63 3.51
CA THR A 175 -2.24 19.87 2.69
C THR A 175 -2.91 19.08 1.57
N PHE A 176 -4.23 19.18 1.36
CA PHE A 176 -4.99 18.34 0.43
C PHE A 176 -4.37 18.22 -0.97
N GLU A 177 -4.03 19.36 -1.59
CA GLU A 177 -3.41 19.37 -2.92
C GLU A 177 -1.98 18.81 -2.91
N ALA A 178 -1.20 19.13 -1.88
CA ALA A 178 0.17 18.66 -1.72
C ALA A 178 0.22 17.13 -1.48
N ASP A 179 -0.79 16.60 -0.80
CA ASP A 179 -0.93 15.19 -0.48
C ASP A 179 -1.47 14.40 -1.68
N GLY A 180 -1.89 15.05 -2.76
CA GLY A 180 -2.38 14.36 -3.98
C GLY A 180 -3.89 14.16 -4.01
N GLY A 181 -4.64 15.07 -3.37
CA GLY A 181 -6.09 15.13 -3.47
C GLY A 181 -6.82 14.18 -2.52
N PHE A 182 -6.24 13.88 -1.36
CA PHE A 182 -6.90 13.08 -0.33
C PHE A 182 -6.74 13.66 1.07
N THR A 183 -7.69 13.27 1.94
CA THR A 183 -7.70 13.58 3.36
C THR A 183 -7.22 12.36 4.15
N HIS A 184 -6.20 12.56 4.98
CA HIS A 184 -5.68 11.54 5.88
C HIS A 184 -6.69 11.19 6.99
N ALA A 185 -6.97 9.92 7.18
CA ALA A 185 -7.81 9.41 8.26
C ALA A 185 -7.19 8.15 8.91
N THR A 186 -7.81 7.67 9.98
CA THR A 186 -7.46 6.40 10.65
C THR A 186 -8.73 5.64 10.98
N ALA A 187 -8.66 4.31 11.00
CA ALA A 187 -9.70 3.45 11.54
C ALA A 187 -9.61 3.29 13.07
N VAL A 188 -8.49 3.72 13.66
CA VAL A 188 -8.16 3.58 15.08
C VAL A 188 -7.92 4.97 15.65
N ALA A 189 -8.88 5.52 16.38
CA ALA A 189 -8.89 6.92 16.81
C ALA A 189 -7.68 7.28 17.69
N GLU A 190 -7.19 6.35 18.50
CA GLU A 190 -6.04 6.54 19.40
C GLU A 190 -4.77 6.92 18.62
N ARG A 191 -4.64 6.43 17.38
CA ARG A 191 -3.53 6.77 16.49
C ARG A 191 -3.47 8.25 16.16
N LEU A 192 -4.60 8.97 16.19
CA LEU A 192 -4.60 10.41 15.93
C LEU A 192 -3.81 11.18 16.98
N ILE A 193 -3.76 10.73 18.24
CA ILE A 193 -2.98 11.42 19.27
C ILE A 193 -1.49 11.31 18.99
N GLU A 194 -1.03 10.12 18.64
CA GLU A 194 0.36 9.89 18.22
C GLU A 194 0.69 10.70 16.96
N THR A 195 -0.20 10.68 15.96
CA THR A 195 -0.05 11.47 14.73
C THR A 195 -0.01 12.97 15.00
N ALA A 196 -0.86 13.47 15.91
CA ALA A 196 -0.95 14.88 16.22
C ALA A 196 0.31 15.40 16.93
N ASN A 197 0.85 14.59 17.84
CA ASN A 197 2.08 14.93 18.55
C ASN A 197 3.32 14.92 17.65
N HIS A 198 3.29 14.20 16.53
CA HIS A 198 4.36 14.21 15.55
C HIS A 198 4.30 15.43 14.62
N PHE A 199 3.11 15.83 14.17
CA PHE A 199 2.97 16.86 13.12
C PHE A 199 2.53 18.24 13.60
N TYR A 200 1.78 18.33 14.70
CA TYR A 200 0.95 19.50 14.97
C TYR A 200 1.14 20.13 16.35
N THR A 201 2.16 19.74 17.12
CA THR A 201 2.45 20.34 18.44
C THR A 201 2.66 21.85 18.37
N SER A 202 3.29 22.34 17.29
CA SER A 202 3.49 23.78 17.03
C SER A 202 2.25 24.52 16.53
N SER A 203 1.19 23.80 16.16
CA SER A 203 -0.05 24.43 15.67
C SER A 203 -0.79 25.16 16.79
N GLN A 204 -1.43 26.28 16.46
CA GLN A 204 -2.24 27.04 17.40
C GLN A 204 -3.74 26.78 17.18
N GLY A 205 -4.53 27.04 18.22
CA GLY A 205 -5.99 26.90 18.21
C GLY A 205 -6.49 25.50 18.57
N ASP A 206 -7.81 25.40 18.61
CA ASP A 206 -8.52 24.18 18.97
C ASP A 206 -8.52 23.17 17.83
N TRP A 207 -8.40 21.89 18.19
CA TRP A 207 -8.49 20.77 17.27
C TRP A 207 -9.69 19.90 17.60
N ILE A 208 -10.25 19.31 16.56
CA ILE A 208 -11.39 18.38 16.64
C ILE A 208 -11.07 17.12 15.85
N CYS A 209 -11.70 16.02 16.25
CA CYS A 209 -11.74 14.77 15.53
C CYS A 209 -13.14 14.57 14.94
N LEU A 210 -13.22 14.45 13.62
CA LEU A 210 -14.42 14.10 12.88
C LEU A 210 -14.52 12.58 12.77
N GLU A 211 -15.65 12.01 13.15
CA GLU A 211 -16.01 10.63 12.82
C GLU A 211 -16.77 10.61 11.50
N LEU A 212 -16.29 9.80 10.56
CA LEU A 212 -16.82 9.70 9.21
C LEU A 212 -17.38 8.29 8.96
N SER A 213 -18.49 8.19 8.22
CA SER A 213 -18.97 6.92 7.67
C SER A 213 -18.40 6.69 6.25
N LYS A 214 -17.61 5.61 6.09
CA LYS A 214 -17.06 5.15 4.81
C LYS A 214 -18.18 4.84 3.80
N GLU A 215 -19.25 4.21 4.25
CA GLU A 215 -20.42 3.89 3.43
C GLU A 215 -21.12 5.16 2.94
N ALA A 216 -21.31 6.16 3.81
CA ALA A 216 -21.92 7.43 3.42
C ALA A 216 -21.06 8.19 2.41
N LEU A 217 -19.74 8.22 2.61
CA LEU A 217 -18.78 8.78 1.64
C LEU A 217 -18.90 8.09 0.27
N LYS A 218 -18.93 6.75 0.26
CA LYS A 218 -19.07 5.96 -0.98
C LYS A 218 -20.38 6.26 -1.72
N LYS A 219 -21.49 6.44 -1.01
CA LYS A 219 -22.81 6.75 -1.60
C LYS A 219 -22.82 8.07 -2.39
N VAL A 220 -21.93 9.00 -2.06
CA VAL A 220 -21.80 10.30 -2.75
C VAL A 220 -20.62 10.36 -3.70
N GLY A 221 -20.01 9.22 -4.02
CA GLY A 221 -18.90 9.12 -4.97
C GLY A 221 -17.53 9.45 -4.40
N ILE A 222 -17.39 9.60 -3.08
CA ILE A 222 -16.10 9.83 -2.42
C ILE A 222 -15.49 8.48 -2.05
N ILE A 223 -14.28 8.23 -2.54
CA ILE A 223 -13.62 6.93 -2.41
C ILE A 223 -12.63 6.96 -1.25
N THR A 224 -12.66 5.93 -0.41
CA THR A 224 -11.64 5.70 0.62
C THR A 224 -10.72 4.56 0.17
N ARG A 225 -9.40 4.78 0.20
CA ARG A 225 -8.39 3.71 -0.01
C ARG A 225 -7.64 3.46 1.28
N PHE A 226 -7.44 2.20 1.62
CA PHE A 226 -6.67 1.78 2.78
C PHE A 226 -5.25 1.48 2.30
N GLU A 227 -4.31 2.36 2.62
CA GLU A 227 -2.93 2.31 2.13
C GLU A 227 -1.96 2.44 3.32
N GLU A 228 -0.65 2.34 3.09
CA GLU A 228 0.34 2.62 4.13
C GLU A 228 0.31 4.10 4.58
N ALA A 229 0.84 4.40 5.76
CA ALA A 229 0.96 5.77 6.24
C ALA A 229 1.74 6.64 5.24
N LYS A 230 1.13 7.77 4.83
CA LYS A 230 1.74 8.74 3.91
C LYS A 230 2.19 10.01 4.65
N PRO A 231 3.21 10.73 4.13
CA PRO A 231 3.61 12.04 4.65
C PRO A 231 2.45 13.03 4.63
N VAL A 232 2.43 13.97 5.56
CA VAL A 232 1.45 15.06 5.57
C VAL A 232 2.15 16.36 5.16
N GLY A 233 1.82 16.85 3.96
CA GLY A 233 2.55 17.93 3.31
C GLY A 233 4.03 17.57 3.13
N GLY A 234 4.92 18.44 3.64
CA GLY A 234 6.38 18.24 3.55
C GLY A 234 6.99 17.38 4.67
N THR A 235 6.20 16.92 5.65
CA THR A 235 6.72 16.25 6.84
C THR A 235 6.59 14.73 6.70
N ALA A 236 7.71 14.03 6.85
CA ALA A 236 7.75 12.56 6.78
C ALA A 236 6.99 11.90 7.93
N THR A 237 6.47 10.69 7.67
CA THR A 237 5.82 9.83 8.68
C THR A 237 6.78 9.43 9.80
N GLY A 238 6.24 9.12 10.98
CA GLY A 238 7.02 8.54 12.07
C GLY A 238 7.69 7.22 11.65
N THR A 239 8.90 6.97 12.16
CA THR A 239 9.72 5.78 11.82
C THR A 239 9.08 4.45 12.22
N GLN A 240 8.04 4.47 13.05
CA GLN A 240 7.32 3.28 13.54
C GLN A 240 5.97 3.04 12.83
N TRP A 241 5.56 3.91 11.90
CA TRP A 241 4.23 3.86 11.26
C TRP A 241 4.21 3.13 9.92
N SER A 242 5.32 2.52 9.50
CA SER A 242 5.43 1.71 8.28
C SER A 242 4.49 0.49 8.26
N SER A 243 3.96 0.09 9.40
CA SER A 243 3.01 -1.01 9.55
C SER A 243 1.54 -0.57 9.59
N TRP A 244 1.26 0.73 9.56
CA TRP A 244 -0.10 1.24 9.70
C TRP A 244 -0.82 1.24 8.36
N VAL A 245 -1.98 0.58 8.33
CA VAL A 245 -2.97 0.79 7.28
C VAL A 245 -3.79 2.03 7.64
N CYS A 246 -3.70 3.05 6.80
CA CYS A 246 -4.32 4.36 6.93
C CYS A 246 -5.35 4.56 5.80
N PRO A 247 -6.62 4.82 6.15
CA PRO A 247 -7.62 5.29 5.19
C PRO A 247 -7.27 6.68 4.64
N HIS A 248 -7.25 6.81 3.32
CA HIS A 248 -7.16 8.06 2.58
C HIS A 248 -8.49 8.33 1.87
N VAL A 249 -9.14 9.45 2.20
CA VAL A 249 -10.43 9.85 1.63
C VAL A 249 -10.21 10.78 0.44
N PHE A 250 -10.49 10.32 -0.77
CA PHE A 250 -10.24 11.06 -2.02
C PHE A 250 -11.40 12.01 -2.34
N GLY A 251 -11.19 13.28 -2.01
CA GLY A 251 -12.20 14.34 -2.10
C GLY A 251 -12.32 15.15 -0.81
N GLY A 252 -13.04 16.26 -0.89
CA GLY A 252 -13.38 17.06 0.28
C GLY A 252 -14.46 16.39 1.12
N ILE A 253 -14.44 16.61 2.43
CA ILE A 253 -15.47 16.10 3.34
C ILE A 253 -16.71 17.02 3.21
N PRO A 254 -17.86 16.53 2.71
CA PRO A 254 -19.03 17.38 2.56
C PRO A 254 -19.57 17.82 3.91
N THR A 255 -19.77 19.14 4.08
CA THR A 255 -20.26 19.72 5.34
C THR A 255 -21.79 19.75 5.42
N GLN A 256 -22.47 19.66 4.28
CA GLN A 256 -23.93 19.83 4.16
C GLN A 256 -24.70 18.50 4.07
N LEU A 257 -24.01 17.36 3.92
CA LEU A 257 -24.64 16.05 3.76
C LEU A 257 -24.70 15.32 5.10
N SER A 258 -25.91 15.06 5.57
CA SER A 258 -26.14 14.30 6.79
C SER A 258 -25.62 12.87 6.68
N GLY A 259 -25.04 12.35 7.76
CA GLY A 259 -24.58 10.96 7.84
C GLY A 259 -23.17 10.71 7.32
N ILE A 260 -22.52 11.70 6.69
CA ILE A 260 -21.09 11.61 6.39
C ILE A 260 -20.29 11.83 7.66
N VAL A 261 -20.41 13.00 8.29
CA VAL A 261 -19.87 13.24 9.63
C VAL A 261 -20.90 12.77 10.64
N THR A 262 -20.60 11.68 11.35
CA THR A 262 -21.50 11.07 12.33
C THR A 262 -21.33 11.68 13.71
N ASN A 263 -20.11 12.08 14.07
CA ASN A 263 -19.79 12.73 15.35
C ASN A 263 -18.62 13.72 15.19
N ILE A 264 -18.53 14.69 16.10
CA ILE A 264 -17.40 15.62 16.24
C ILE A 264 -16.95 15.59 17.70
N TYR A 265 -15.70 15.24 17.91
CA TYR A 265 -15.10 15.11 19.24
C TYR A 265 -14.04 16.19 19.46
N PRO A 266 -14.01 16.86 20.62
CA PRO A 266 -12.92 17.80 20.93
C PRO A 266 -11.62 17.05 21.24
N MET A 267 -10.49 17.60 20.80
CA MET A 267 -9.16 17.07 21.14
C MET A 267 -8.52 17.95 22.21
N LYS A 268 -8.14 17.34 23.34
CA LYS A 268 -7.49 18.03 24.45
C LYS A 268 -6.01 18.21 24.21
N ARG A 269 -5.51 19.41 24.54
CA ARG A 269 -4.09 19.77 24.47
C ARG A 269 -3.63 20.40 25.78
N ASP A 270 -2.37 20.22 26.14
CA ASP A 270 -1.75 20.95 27.26
C ASP A 270 -1.28 22.35 26.84
N SER A 271 -0.71 23.09 27.79
CA SER A 271 -0.16 24.43 27.55
C SER A 271 1.09 24.45 26.66
N GLU A 272 1.75 23.31 26.46
CA GLU A 272 2.93 23.15 25.60
C GLU A 272 2.55 22.75 24.16
N GLY A 273 1.26 22.50 23.91
CA GLY A 273 0.72 22.14 22.61
C GLY A 273 0.65 20.63 22.36
N THR A 274 1.00 19.80 23.34
CA THR A 274 0.92 18.33 23.27
C THR A 274 -0.54 17.89 23.29
N PHE A 275 -0.92 17.00 22.37
CA PHE A 275 -2.22 16.36 22.31
C PHE A 275 -2.31 15.24 23.34
N LEU A 276 -3.34 15.30 24.19
CA LEU A 276 -3.52 14.42 25.34
C LEU A 276 -4.56 13.33 25.09
N SER A 277 -5.72 13.69 24.52
CA SER A 277 -6.84 12.76 24.32
C SER A 277 -7.89 13.31 23.34
N ILE A 278 -8.75 12.42 22.84
CA ILE A 278 -9.96 12.76 22.10
C ILE A 278 -11.15 12.47 23.02
N GLU A 279 -11.93 13.49 23.38
CA GLU A 279 -12.98 13.29 24.39
C GLU A 279 -14.23 12.64 23.79
N GLY A 280 -14.74 11.60 24.44
CA GLY A 280 -16.00 10.96 24.06
C GLY A 280 -15.89 9.90 22.97
N VAL A 281 -14.68 9.63 22.45
CA VAL A 281 -14.45 8.48 21.56
C VAL A 281 -14.46 7.20 22.40
N SER A 282 -15.32 6.25 22.03
CA SER A 282 -15.33 4.89 22.59
C SER A 282 -14.52 3.97 21.68
N THR A 283 -13.51 3.30 22.27
CA THR A 283 -12.71 2.21 21.67
C THR A 283 -13.54 0.97 21.44
#